data_AF-A0A2T0XEA8-F1
#
_entry.id   AF-A0A2T0XEA8-F1
#
_cell.length_a   1.000
_cell.length_b   1.000
_cell.length_c   1.000
_cell.angle_alpha   90.00
_cell.angle_beta   90.00
_cell.angle_gamma   90.00
#
_symmetry.space_group_name_H-M   'P 1'
#
loop_
_entity.id
_entity.type
_entity.pdbx_description
1 polymer ?
#
loop_
_entity_poly.entity_id
_entity_poly.type
_entity_poly.pdbx_seq_one_letter_code
_entity_poly.pdbx_strand_id
1 'polypeptide(L)'
;MEIVLKKMGNSTALVMPPPVLKDLGLSVGHHMTLNTTPDGKIVLTPKRRYVLADMISQCDLKAPMPADLALWDVARPVGQEVQW
;
A
#
# COMPACT_ATOMS: atom_id res chain seq x y z
N MET A 1 13.35 22.56 -1.39
CA MET A 1 12.52 23.31 -0.42
C MET A 1 12.95 22.88 0.96
N GLU A 2 13.25 23.82 1.85
CA GLU A 2 13.63 23.53 3.24
C GLU A 2 12.40 23.68 4.14
N ILE A 3 12.23 22.78 5.10
CA ILE A 3 11.12 22.78 6.05
C ILE A 3 11.65 22.47 7.45
N VAL A 4 11.04 23.06 8.46
CA VAL A 4 11.44 22.91 9.87
C VAL A 4 10.36 22.15 10.63
N LEU A 5 10.79 21.19 11.45
CA LEU A 5 9.92 20.48 12.38
C LEU A 5 9.52 21.40 13.53
N LYS A 6 8.23 21.41 13.88
CA LYS A 6 7.68 22.26 14.95
C LYS A 6 7.16 21.42 16.11
N LYS A 7 7.27 21.93 17.33
CA LYS A 7 6.64 21.31 18.49
C LYS A 7 5.12 21.52 18.44
N MET A 8 4.36 20.46 18.65
CA MET A 8 2.90 20.46 18.75
C MET A 8 2.51 19.65 20.00
N GLY A 9 2.26 20.35 21.11
CA GLY A 9 2.06 19.71 22.41
C GLY A 9 3.29 18.91 22.83
N ASN A 10 3.10 17.60 23.07
CA ASN A 10 4.18 16.66 23.40
C ASN A 10 4.78 15.95 22.17
N SER A 11 4.41 16.37 20.96
CA SER A 11 4.86 15.76 19.72
C SER A 11 5.58 16.76 18.83
N THR A 12 6.20 16.24 17.77
CA THR A 12 6.85 17.03 16.73
C THR A 12 6.04 16.87 15.44
N ALA A 13 5.69 17.98 14.81
CA ALA A 13 4.89 18.04 13.61
C ALA A 13 5.71 18.59 12.43
N LEU A 14 5.44 18.08 11.25
CA LEU A 14 5.92 18.64 10.00
C LEU A 14 4.81 19.48 9.35
N VAL A 15 5.15 20.71 8.95
CA VAL A 15 4.23 21.54 8.16
C VAL A 15 4.43 21.22 6.69
N MET A 16 3.41 20.64 6.07
CA MET A 16 3.37 20.33 4.63
C MET A 16 2.93 21.56 3.84
N PRO A 17 3.77 22.11 2.93
CA PRO A 17 3.36 23.27 2.14
C PRO A 17 2.23 22.96 1.17
N PRO A 18 1.30 23.91 0.91
CA PRO A 18 0.14 23.68 0.05
C PRO A 18 0.45 23.13 -1.35
N PRO A 19 1.53 23.55 -2.05
CA PRO A 19 1.88 22.98 -3.35
C PRO A 19 2.14 21.47 -3.28
N VAL A 20 2.87 21.00 -2.26
CA VAL A 20 3.18 19.58 -2.08
C VAL A 20 1.92 18.76 -1.83
N LEU A 21 0.97 19.28 -1.05
CA LEU A 21 -0.32 18.61 -0.85
C LEU A 21 -1.09 18.49 -2.16
N LYS A 22 -1.11 19.55 -2.98
CA LYS A 22 -1.79 19.56 -4.28
C LYS A 22 -1.16 18.57 -5.27
N ASP A 23 0.16 18.57 -5.37
CA ASP A 23 0.90 17.70 -6.29
C ASP A 23 0.74 16.21 -5.92
N LEU A 24 0.64 15.91 -4.62
CA LEU A 24 0.44 14.55 -4.11
C LEU A 24 -1.04 14.14 -3.98
N GLY A 25 -1.98 15.03 -4.29
CA GLY A 25 -3.42 14.77 -4.13
C GLY A 25 -3.86 14.52 -2.68
N LEU A 26 -3.14 15.10 -1.71
CA LEU A 26 -3.39 14.93 -0.29
C LEU A 26 -4.25 16.07 0.27
N SER A 27 -5.06 15.74 1.28
CA SER A 27 -5.86 16.72 2.02
C SER A 27 -5.81 16.47 3.52
N VAL A 28 -6.17 17.48 4.30
CA VAL A 28 -6.29 17.39 5.76
C VAL A 28 -7.23 16.25 6.13
N GLY A 29 -6.83 15.42 7.10
CA GLY A 29 -7.60 14.27 7.56
C GLY A 29 -7.30 12.95 6.82
N HIS A 30 -6.45 12.97 5.78
CA HIS A 30 -5.97 11.72 5.19
C HIS A 30 -5.19 10.88 6.22
N HIS A 31 -5.53 9.60 6.30
CA HIS A 31 -4.75 8.63 7.08
C HIS A 31 -3.48 8.27 6.32
N MET A 32 -2.35 8.29 7.01
CA MET A 32 -1.03 8.01 6.46
C MET A 32 -0.33 6.98 7.34
N THR A 33 0.53 6.15 6.77
CA THR A 33 1.50 5.35 7.51
C THR A 33 2.85 6.07 7.50
N LEU A 34 3.57 6.00 8.62
CA LEU A 34 4.91 6.56 8.77
C LEU A 34 5.89 5.42 9.02
N ASN A 35 6.89 5.30 8.14
CA ASN A 35 7.93 4.29 8.22
C ASN A 35 9.30 4.97 8.11
N THR A 36 10.33 4.32 8.65
CA THR A 36 11.72 4.73 8.47
C THR A 36 12.44 3.70 7.60
N THR A 37 13.31 4.19 6.71
CA THR A 37 14.19 3.33 5.90
C THR A 37 15.52 3.09 6.61
N PRO A 38 16.31 2.06 6.22
CA PRO A 38 17.62 1.79 6.81
C PRO A 38 18.62 2.95 6.67
N ASP A 39 18.47 3.76 5.63
CA ASP A 39 19.27 4.97 5.39
C ASP A 39 18.73 6.22 6.13
N GLY A 40 17.80 6.04 7.07
CA GLY A 40 17.34 7.09 7.98
C GLY A 40 16.32 8.06 7.38
N LYS A 41 15.71 7.73 6.23
CA LYS A 41 14.65 8.56 5.64
C LYS A 41 13.30 8.25 6.25
N ILE A 42 12.42 9.25 6.28
CA ILE A 42 11.01 9.10 6.64
C ILE A 42 10.22 8.89 5.36
N VAL A 43 9.43 7.83 5.32
CA VAL A 43 8.50 7.53 4.22
C VAL A 43 7.08 7.63 4.74
N LEU A 44 6.30 8.50 4.10
CA LEU A 44 4.89 8.72 4.38
C LEU A 44 4.07 8.14 3.23
N THR A 45 3.21 7.17 3.53
CA THR A 45 2.37 6.51 2.52
C THR A 45 0.89 6.72 2.85
N PRO A 46 0.06 7.19 1.90
CA PRO A 46 -1.37 7.29 2.11
C PRO A 46 -1.97 5.92 2.36
N LYS A 47 -2.77 5.80 3.43
CA LYS A 47 -3.52 4.58 3.70
C LYS A 47 -4.68 4.50 2.70
N ARG A 48 -4.46 3.75 1.62
CA ARG A 48 -5.49 3.51 0.61
C ARG A 48 -6.63 2.69 1.21
N ARG A 49 -7.85 3.18 1.04
CA ARG A 49 -9.05 2.34 1.15
C ARG A 49 -9.32 1.79 -0.23
N TYR A 50 -9.37 0.47 -0.33
CA TYR A 50 -9.71 -0.20 -1.59
C TYR A 50 -11.22 -0.37 -1.65
N VAL A 51 -11.82 0.06 -2.76
CA VAL A 51 -13.20 -0.29 -3.10
C VAL A 51 -13.14 -1.51 -4.01
N LEU A 52 -13.91 -2.55 -3.70
CA LEU A 52 -13.89 -3.80 -4.46
C LEU A 52 -14.15 -3.57 -5.96
N ALA A 53 -15.10 -2.69 -6.29
CA ALA A 53 -15.41 -2.34 -7.68
C ALA A 53 -14.20 -1.75 -8.41
N ASP A 54 -13.45 -0.86 -7.79
CA ASP A 54 -12.24 -0.26 -8.38
C ASP A 54 -11.16 -1.30 -8.61
N MET A 55 -11.03 -2.29 -7.72
CA MET A 55 -10.05 -3.37 -7.87
C MET A 55 -10.43 -4.30 -9.02
N ILE A 56 -11.70 -4.68 -9.11
CA ILE A 56 -12.21 -5.53 -10.20
C ILE A 56 -12.07 -4.81 -11.55
N SER A 57 -12.28 -3.50 -11.60
CA SER A 57 -12.16 -2.72 -12.84
C SER A 57 -10.75 -2.70 -13.43
N GLN A 58 -9.72 -2.98 -12.62
CA GLN A 58 -8.33 -3.07 -13.04
C GLN A 58 -7.92 -4.47 -13.52
N CYS A 59 -8.79 -5.48 -13.35
CA CYS A 59 -8.52 -6.83 -13.81
C CYS A 59 -8.68 -6.95 -15.33
N ASP A 60 -7.72 -7.62 -15.99
CA ASP A 60 -7.89 -8.07 -17.37
C ASP A 60 -8.78 -9.33 -17.39
N LEU A 61 -10.03 -9.17 -17.81
CA LEU A 61 -11.01 -10.26 -17.92
C LEU A 61 -10.66 -11.27 -19.03
N LYS A 62 -9.68 -10.98 -19.87
CA LYS A 62 -9.17 -11.88 -20.92
C LYS A 62 -7.83 -12.50 -20.55
N ALA A 63 -7.33 -12.24 -19.34
CA ALA A 63 -6.08 -12.83 -18.89
C ALA A 63 -6.18 -14.37 -18.96
N PRO A 64 -5.21 -15.05 -19.59
CA PRO A 64 -5.20 -16.50 -19.63
C PRO A 64 -5.01 -17.08 -18.23
N MET A 65 -5.50 -18.31 -18.02
CA MET A 65 -5.25 -19.03 -16.77
C MET A 65 -3.73 -19.12 -16.53
N PRO A 66 -3.24 -18.75 -15.34
CA PRO A 66 -1.84 -18.93 -14.97
C PRO A 66 -1.39 -20.39 -15.12
N ALA A 67 -0.23 -20.62 -15.73
CA ALA A 67 0.27 -21.97 -16.01
C ALA A 67 0.60 -22.77 -14.74
N ASP A 68 0.92 -22.08 -13.65
CA ASP A 68 1.17 -22.66 -12.34
C ASP A 68 -0.11 -23.14 -11.64
N LEU A 69 -1.28 -22.58 -11.97
CA LEU A 69 -2.56 -23.08 -11.45
C LEU A 69 -2.87 -24.49 -11.96
N ALA A 70 -2.49 -24.82 -13.20
CA ALA A 70 -2.62 -26.18 -13.72
C ALA A 70 -1.76 -27.20 -12.94
N LEU A 71 -0.70 -26.75 -12.24
CA LEU A 71 0.11 -27.62 -11.39
C LEU A 71 -0.65 -28.03 -10.11
N TRP A 72 -1.60 -27.22 -9.62
CA TRP A 72 -2.40 -27.56 -8.45
C TRP A 72 -3.35 -28.73 -8.72
N ASP A 73 -3.90 -28.82 -9.95
CA ASP A 73 -4.80 -29.92 -10.34
C ASP A 73 -4.12 -31.30 -10.33
N VAL A 74 -2.79 -31.32 -10.51
CA VAL A 74 -1.98 -32.55 -10.57
C VAL A 74 -0.97 -32.66 -9.43
N ALA A 75 -0.97 -31.70 -8.51
CA ALA A 75 -0.07 -31.68 -7.37
C ALA A 75 -0.36 -32.91 -6.50
N ARG A 76 0.67 -33.70 -6.20
CA ARG A 76 0.55 -34.78 -5.23
C ARG A 76 0.60 -34.18 -3.82
N PRO A 77 -0.12 -34.76 -2.86
CA PRO A 77 0.03 -34.41 -1.46
C PRO A 77 1.49 -34.43 -1.04
N VAL A 78 1.96 -33.33 -0.45
CA VAL A 78 3.32 -33.21 0.10
C VAL A 78 3.35 -33.30 1.64
N GLY A 79 2.19 -33.60 2.25
CA GLY A 79 1.99 -33.69 3.70
C GLY A 79 0.89 -34.70 4.10
N GLN A 80 0.18 -34.46 5.20
CA GLN A 80 -0.93 -35.29 5.70
C GLN A 80 -2.30 -34.90 5.10
N GLU A 81 -2.33 -34.46 3.86
CA GLU A 81 -3.58 -34.07 3.20
C GLU A 81 -4.46 -35.32 3.01
N VAL A 82 -5.74 -35.20 3.33
CA VAL A 82 -6.69 -36.31 3.21
C VAL A 82 -6.97 -36.53 1.72
N GLN A 83 -6.59 -37.70 1.20
CA GLN A 83 -7.02 -38.16 -0.12
C GLN A 83 -8.49 -38.59 0.00
N TRP A 84 -9.39 -37.90 -0.70
CA TRP A 84 -10.80 -38.32 -0.88
C TRP A 84 -10.93 -39.18 -2.13
#